data_AF-A0A971QN49-F1
#
_entry.id   AF-A0A971QN49-F1
#
_cell.length_a   1.000
_cell.length_b   1.000
_cell.length_c   1.000
_cell.angle_alpha   90.00
_cell.angle_beta   90.00
_cell.angle_gamma   90.00
#
_symmetry.space_group_name_H-M   'P 1'
#
loop_
_entity.id
_entity.type
_entity.pdbx_description
1 polymer ?
#
loop_
_entity_poly.entity_id
_entity_poly.type
_entity_poly.pdbx_seq_one_letter_code
_entity_poly.pdbx_strand_id
1 'polypeptide(L)'
;MKRSMFISVMVILLGVCGLVSAAEESHPRTLMLIPAEEDVIKMAFDVGNTYPTILLCYKAMPNNSYALKGWNGEKWLTISGASYKEGAFLKVKPSSALVISPKGAKTPAALIPPESWCSTVYTISTTEMRPLLHLVGRHYDFSAKSWKQFAETYGFDVRSINPENINMPWYHRSPQENSEEAIQGAKDFQYMTTIREPDPIPPLEDINEFDRSGEINLDPIQESEVVDENAPEEEASEEIILELPEPPPAVIRGEGSIEDVQS
;
A
#
# COMPACT_ATOMS: atom_id res chain seq x y z
N MET A 1 44.82 26.14 -54.77
CA MET A 1 45.37 26.53 -53.46
C MET A 1 44.27 27.23 -52.67
N LYS A 2 43.98 26.74 -51.45
CA LYS A 2 43.57 27.45 -50.20
C LYS A 2 42.62 28.67 -50.34
N ARG A 3 41.55 28.88 -49.56
CA ARG A 3 41.01 28.31 -48.30
C ARG A 3 39.68 29.05 -48.00
N SER A 4 38.74 28.37 -47.31
CA SER A 4 37.75 28.84 -46.32
C SER A 4 36.86 30.06 -46.67
N MET A 5 35.53 29.95 -46.84
CA MET A 5 34.45 29.48 -45.96
C MET A 5 34.37 30.22 -44.60
N PHE A 6 33.35 31.05 -44.41
CA PHE A 6 32.64 31.28 -43.14
C PHE A 6 31.22 31.82 -43.42
N ILE A 7 30.24 30.93 -43.31
CA ILE A 7 28.81 31.21 -43.26
C ILE A 7 28.47 31.33 -41.76
N SER A 8 27.95 32.49 -41.34
CA SER A 8 27.43 32.70 -39.99
C SER A 8 25.92 32.47 -40.03
N VAL A 9 25.47 31.33 -39.50
CA VAL A 9 24.06 31.06 -39.21
C VAL A 9 23.87 31.19 -37.70
N MET A 10 23.17 32.25 -37.29
CA MET A 10 22.61 32.36 -35.94
C MET A 10 21.41 31.41 -35.81
N VAL A 11 21.59 30.31 -35.08
CA VAL A 11 20.48 29.56 -34.46
C VAL A 11 20.46 29.97 -33.00
N ILE A 12 19.46 30.76 -32.59
CA ILE A 12 19.22 31.13 -31.20
C ILE A 12 18.01 30.34 -30.69
N LEU A 13 18.26 29.61 -29.60
CA LEU A 13 17.37 29.14 -28.55
C LEU A 13 16.17 28.25 -28.95
N LEU A 14 16.43 26.94 -29.03
CA LEU A 14 15.48 25.95 -28.56
C LEU A 14 15.62 25.84 -27.03
N GLY A 15 14.55 26.23 -26.34
CA GLY A 15 14.44 26.16 -24.89
C GLY A 15 14.58 24.72 -24.40
N VAL A 16 15.56 24.52 -23.52
CA VAL A 16 15.64 23.35 -22.65
C VAL A 16 14.52 23.50 -21.61
N CYS A 17 13.31 23.07 -21.97
CA CYS A 17 12.28 22.76 -20.99
C CYS A 17 12.76 21.52 -20.22
N GLY A 18 13.09 21.73 -18.95
CA GLY A 18 13.45 20.66 -18.04
C GLY A 18 12.34 19.63 -17.93
N LEU A 19 12.68 18.38 -18.21
CA LEU A 19 12.00 17.24 -17.61
C LEU A 19 12.66 17.01 -16.25
N VAL A 20 12.29 17.85 -15.29
CA VAL A 20 12.20 17.36 -13.92
C VAL A 20 11.07 16.34 -13.98
N SER A 21 11.41 15.05 -14.06
CA SER A 21 10.43 14.02 -13.72
C SER A 21 10.03 14.31 -12.28
N ALA A 22 8.91 15.01 -12.12
CA ALA A 22 8.14 14.93 -10.91
C ALA A 22 7.91 13.44 -10.70
N ALA A 23 8.53 12.87 -9.66
CA ALA A 23 8.11 11.60 -9.13
C ALA A 23 6.60 11.75 -8.92
N GLU A 24 5.82 11.07 -9.76
CA GLU A 24 4.38 11.00 -9.62
C GLU A 24 4.14 10.63 -8.16
N GLU A 25 3.52 11.52 -7.38
CA GLU A 25 3.22 11.30 -5.97
C GLU A 25 2.23 10.13 -5.90
N SER A 26 2.76 8.91 -6.02
CA SER A 26 2.02 7.69 -5.88
C SER A 26 1.66 7.65 -4.40
N HIS A 27 0.41 7.95 -4.09
CA HIS A 27 -0.14 7.83 -2.76
C HIS A 27 0.33 6.50 -2.16
N PRO A 28 0.92 6.49 -0.96
CA PRO A 28 1.50 5.28 -0.39
C PRO A 28 0.45 4.17 -0.36
N ARG A 29 0.76 3.03 -0.99
CA ARG A 29 -0.16 1.90 -1.09
C ARG A 29 0.26 0.80 -0.13
N THR A 30 -0.70 0.29 0.62
CA THR A 30 -0.48 -0.87 1.48
C THR A 30 -0.89 -2.14 0.75
N LEU A 31 -0.02 -3.14 0.75
CA LEU A 31 -0.36 -4.49 0.34
C LEU A 31 -1.02 -5.22 1.51
N MET A 32 -2.30 -5.58 1.39
CA MET A 32 -3.01 -6.36 2.40
C MET A 32 -3.11 -7.82 1.93
N LEU A 33 -2.46 -8.71 2.66
CA LEU A 33 -2.46 -10.15 2.40
C LEU A 33 -3.35 -10.85 3.43
N ILE A 34 -4.47 -11.41 2.98
CA ILE A 34 -5.53 -11.95 3.84
C ILE A 34 -5.78 -13.44 3.62
N PRO A 35 -6.22 -14.19 4.64
CA PRO A 35 -6.71 -15.55 4.46
C PRO A 35 -7.99 -15.56 3.62
N ALA A 36 -8.24 -16.67 2.94
CA ALA A 36 -9.45 -16.93 2.15
C ALA A 36 -10.70 -17.20 3.04
N GLU A 37 -10.98 -16.28 3.96
CA GLU A 37 -12.15 -16.28 4.85
C GLU A 37 -13.12 -15.18 4.41
N GLU A 38 -14.40 -15.51 4.27
CA GLU A 38 -15.41 -14.63 3.67
C GLU A 38 -15.51 -13.26 4.38
N ASP A 39 -15.61 -13.26 5.71
CA ASP A 39 -15.70 -12.04 6.51
C ASP A 39 -14.45 -11.16 6.37
N VAL A 40 -13.27 -11.77 6.30
CA VAL A 40 -12.00 -11.06 6.17
C VAL A 40 -11.85 -10.47 4.77
N ILE A 41 -12.26 -11.21 3.73
CA ILE A 41 -12.29 -10.73 2.35
C ILE A 41 -13.23 -9.53 2.23
N LYS A 42 -14.43 -9.61 2.79
CA LYS A 42 -15.39 -8.50 2.80
C LYS A 42 -14.81 -7.26 3.47
N MET A 43 -14.20 -7.41 4.65
CA MET A 43 -13.52 -6.32 5.35
C MET A 43 -12.40 -5.71 4.53
N ALA A 44 -11.56 -6.53 3.91
CA ALA A 44 -10.46 -6.04 3.10
C ALA A 44 -10.94 -5.27 1.85
N PHE A 45 -12.06 -5.67 1.24
CA PHE A 45 -12.69 -4.90 0.18
C PHE A 45 -13.23 -3.56 0.67
N ASP A 46 -13.91 -3.53 1.82
CA ASP A 46 -14.39 -2.26 2.40
C ASP A 46 -13.23 -1.31 2.71
N VAL A 47 -12.09 -1.84 3.18
CA VAL A 47 -10.85 -1.08 3.38
C VAL A 47 -10.27 -0.61 2.05
N GLY A 48 -10.13 -1.49 1.07
CA GLY A 48 -9.58 -1.15 -0.25
C GLY A 48 -10.44 -0.18 -1.07
N ASN A 49 -11.73 -0.08 -0.76
CA ASN A 49 -12.63 0.94 -1.33
C ASN A 49 -12.46 2.31 -0.65
N THR A 50 -11.88 2.34 0.56
CA THR A 50 -11.71 3.56 1.35
C THR A 50 -10.27 4.09 1.28
N TYR A 51 -9.28 3.20 1.21
CA TYR A 51 -7.85 3.50 1.24
C TYR A 51 -7.11 2.84 0.06
N PRO A 52 -5.97 3.41 -0.39
CA PRO A 52 -5.15 2.80 -1.43
C PRO A 52 -4.53 1.46 -1.00
N THR A 53 -5.21 0.35 -1.32
CA THR A 53 -4.81 -1.00 -0.93
C THR A 53 -4.62 -1.93 -2.13
N ILE A 54 -3.55 -2.71 -2.12
CA ILE A 54 -3.35 -3.85 -3.03
C ILE A 54 -3.81 -5.11 -2.29
N LEU A 55 -4.87 -5.75 -2.78
CA LEU A 55 -5.47 -6.91 -2.11
C LEU A 55 -4.88 -8.22 -2.66
N LEU A 56 -4.35 -9.03 -1.74
CA LEU A 56 -4.02 -10.42 -2.00
C LEU A 56 -4.73 -11.32 -1.02
N CYS A 57 -5.21 -12.45 -1.53
CA CYS A 57 -5.78 -13.53 -0.77
C CYS A 57 -4.85 -14.73 -0.80
N TYR A 58 -4.73 -15.44 0.31
CA TYR A 58 -4.02 -16.70 0.37
C TYR A 58 -4.89 -17.82 0.94
N LYS A 59 -4.63 -19.04 0.47
CA LYS A 59 -5.19 -20.26 1.05
C LYS A 59 -4.05 -21.20 1.40
N ALA A 60 -4.02 -21.64 2.66
CA ALA A 60 -3.10 -22.66 3.10
C ALA A 60 -3.40 -23.99 2.38
N MET A 61 -2.36 -24.60 1.84
CA MET A 61 -2.39 -25.89 1.15
C MET A 61 -1.59 -26.92 1.96
N PRO A 62 -1.76 -28.23 1.68
CA PRO A 62 -0.91 -29.25 2.26
C PRO A 62 0.58 -28.96 2.04
N ASN A 63 1.44 -29.54 2.90
CA ASN A 63 2.90 -29.39 2.84
C ASN A 63 3.41 -27.96 3.06
N ASN A 64 2.68 -27.15 3.84
CA ASN A 64 3.08 -25.78 4.19
C ASN A 64 3.28 -24.87 2.95
N SER A 65 2.48 -25.13 1.91
CA SER A 65 2.42 -24.33 0.69
C SER A 65 1.19 -23.43 0.69
N TYR A 66 1.16 -22.42 -0.18
CA TYR A 66 0.07 -21.45 -0.25
C TYR A 66 -0.33 -21.20 -1.69
N ALA A 67 -1.63 -21.17 -1.94
CA ALA A 67 -2.18 -20.62 -3.17
C ALA A 67 -2.40 -19.12 -2.96
N LEU A 68 -1.86 -18.30 -3.84
CA LEU A 68 -1.97 -16.84 -3.79
C LEU A 68 -2.85 -16.35 -4.93
N LYS A 69 -3.72 -15.39 -4.63
CA LYS A 69 -4.54 -14.70 -5.61
C LYS A 69 -4.50 -13.19 -5.36
N GLY A 70 -4.35 -12.39 -6.41
CA GLY A 70 -4.40 -10.94 -6.35
C GLY A 70 -5.67 -10.40 -6.98
N TRP A 71 -6.24 -9.36 -6.39
CA TRP A 71 -7.37 -8.65 -6.98
C TRP A 71 -6.85 -7.60 -7.97
N ASN A 72 -7.32 -7.63 -9.22
CA ASN A 72 -6.91 -6.65 -10.24
C ASN A 72 -7.89 -5.49 -10.43
N GLY A 73 -9.00 -5.46 -9.67
CA GLY A 73 -10.11 -4.52 -9.86
C GLY A 73 -11.40 -5.18 -10.38
N GLU A 74 -11.28 -6.32 -11.05
CA GLU A 74 -12.39 -7.00 -11.73
C GLU A 74 -12.53 -8.47 -11.31
N LYS A 75 -11.39 -9.18 -11.19
CA LYS A 75 -11.35 -10.60 -10.84
C LYS A 75 -10.11 -10.95 -10.03
N TRP A 76 -10.18 -12.09 -9.35
CA TRP A 76 -9.04 -12.70 -8.70
C TRP A 76 -8.15 -13.41 -9.72
N LEU A 77 -6.87 -13.02 -9.77
CA LEU A 77 -5.85 -13.65 -10.61
C LEU A 77 -4.92 -14.50 -9.75
N THR A 78 -4.58 -15.70 -10.23
CA THR A 78 -3.61 -16.57 -9.55
C THR A 78 -2.20 -15.97 -9.65
N ILE A 79 -1.48 -15.93 -8.53
CA ILE A 79 -0.09 -15.46 -8.46
C ILE A 79 0.80 -16.66 -8.13
N SER A 80 1.79 -16.93 -8.99
CA SER A 80 2.76 -17.98 -8.73
C SER A 80 3.71 -17.58 -7.60
N GLY A 81 4.27 -18.56 -6.88
CA GLY A 81 5.24 -18.28 -5.81
C GLY A 81 6.49 -17.57 -6.31
N ALA A 82 6.91 -17.80 -7.55
CA ALA A 82 8.03 -17.08 -8.19
C ALA A 82 7.67 -15.62 -8.44
N SER A 83 6.51 -15.37 -9.08
CA SER A 83 6.01 -14.00 -9.32
C SER A 83 5.81 -13.22 -8.03
N TYR A 84 5.35 -13.87 -6.96
CA TYR A 84 5.24 -13.26 -5.63
C TYR A 84 6.60 -12.84 -5.07
N LYS A 85 7.61 -13.70 -5.16
CA LYS A 85 8.95 -13.40 -4.65
C LYS A 85 9.59 -12.22 -5.38
N GLU A 86 9.38 -12.14 -6.69
CA GLU A 86 9.93 -11.07 -7.53
C GLU A 86 9.12 -9.78 -7.47
N GLY A 87 7.86 -9.85 -7.02
CA GLY A 87 6.91 -8.74 -7.09
C GLY A 87 6.46 -8.44 -8.52
N ALA A 88 6.63 -9.37 -9.46
CA ALA A 88 6.40 -9.16 -10.89
C ALA A 88 4.92 -8.90 -11.26
N PHE A 89 3.98 -9.28 -10.38
CA PHE A 89 2.55 -9.03 -10.54
C PHE A 89 2.16 -7.58 -10.17
N LEU A 90 3.06 -6.80 -9.57
CA LEU A 90 2.79 -5.45 -9.09
C LEU A 90 3.03 -4.42 -10.19
N LYS A 91 2.02 -3.60 -10.48
CA LYS A 91 2.20 -2.40 -11.31
C LYS A 91 2.92 -1.27 -10.56
N VAL A 92 2.69 -1.20 -9.25
CA VAL A 92 3.27 -0.20 -8.34
C VAL A 92 3.71 -0.95 -7.08
N LYS A 93 4.94 -0.70 -6.62
CA LYS A 93 5.46 -1.30 -5.39
C LYS A 93 4.72 -0.72 -4.17
N PRO A 94 4.29 -1.56 -3.21
CA PRO A 94 3.67 -1.08 -1.99
C PRO A 94 4.70 -0.43 -1.05
N SER A 95 4.29 0.59 -0.33
CA SER A 95 5.10 1.23 0.72
C SER A 95 5.14 0.39 2.00
N SER A 96 4.09 -0.37 2.27
CA SER A 96 4.00 -1.28 3.41
C SER A 96 3.17 -2.52 3.07
N ALA A 97 3.37 -3.59 3.82
CA ALA A 97 2.50 -4.76 3.77
C ALA A 97 1.90 -5.07 5.14
N LEU A 98 0.63 -5.50 5.13
CA LEU A 98 -0.11 -5.98 6.27
C LEU A 98 -0.55 -7.42 5.99
N VAL A 99 0.06 -8.38 6.68
CA VAL A 99 -0.25 -9.81 6.53
C VAL A 99 -1.15 -10.25 7.67
N ILE A 100 -2.39 -10.64 7.35
CA ILE A 100 -3.37 -11.11 8.33
C ILE A 100 -3.31 -12.63 8.39
N SER A 101 -3.37 -13.21 9.57
CA SER A 101 -3.33 -14.65 9.80
C SER A 101 -4.37 -15.08 10.84
N PRO A 102 -4.94 -16.29 10.74
CA PRO A 102 -5.89 -16.80 11.73
C PRO A 102 -5.33 -16.78 13.14
N LYS A 103 -6.22 -16.67 14.13
CA LYS A 103 -5.84 -16.61 15.54
C LYS A 103 -5.01 -17.83 15.96
N GLY A 104 -3.85 -17.58 16.56
CA GLY A 104 -2.92 -18.61 17.01
C GLY A 104 -2.09 -19.26 15.89
N ALA A 105 -2.31 -18.91 14.62
CA ALA A 105 -1.44 -19.32 13.53
C ALA A 105 -0.25 -18.38 13.44
N LYS A 106 0.97 -18.94 13.45
CA LYS A 106 2.18 -18.16 13.13
C LYS A 106 2.14 -17.80 11.64
N THR A 107 2.39 -16.53 11.32
CA THR A 107 2.51 -16.09 9.93
C THR A 107 3.67 -16.84 9.26
N PRO A 108 3.41 -17.63 8.21
CA PRO A 108 4.42 -18.37 7.48
C PRO A 108 5.42 -17.42 6.80
N ALA A 109 6.72 -17.74 6.88
CA ALA A 109 7.76 -16.93 6.25
C ALA A 109 7.57 -16.77 4.73
N ALA A 110 6.95 -17.77 4.07
CA ALA A 110 6.64 -17.72 2.64
C ALA A 110 5.60 -16.65 2.26
N LEU A 111 4.77 -16.21 3.21
CA LEU A 111 3.80 -15.14 3.00
C LEU A 111 4.38 -13.76 3.29
N ILE A 112 5.55 -13.66 3.93
CA ILE A 112 6.20 -12.37 4.17
C ILE A 112 6.79 -11.86 2.84
N PRO A 113 6.38 -10.67 2.36
CA PRO A 113 6.97 -10.05 1.19
C PRO A 113 8.51 -9.96 1.26
N PRO A 114 9.24 -10.22 0.16
CA PRO A 114 10.65 -9.89 0.08
C PRO A 114 10.93 -8.39 0.23
N GLU A 115 12.10 -8.07 0.78
CA GLU A 115 12.53 -6.69 1.04
C GLU A 115 12.76 -5.90 -0.25
N SER A 116 13.13 -6.59 -1.33
CA SER A 116 13.41 -6.02 -2.65
C SER A 116 12.26 -5.21 -3.27
N TRP A 117 11.02 -5.46 -2.82
CA TRP A 117 9.85 -4.72 -3.28
C TRP A 117 8.91 -4.24 -2.19
N CYS A 118 9.16 -4.58 -0.92
CA CYS A 118 8.39 -4.07 0.22
C CYS A 118 9.28 -3.98 1.46
N SER A 119 9.71 -2.77 1.83
CA SER A 119 10.60 -2.56 2.99
C SER A 119 9.88 -2.85 4.31
N THR A 120 8.69 -2.29 4.50
CA THR A 120 7.96 -2.36 5.77
C THR A 120 6.90 -3.45 5.78
N VAL A 121 6.91 -4.33 6.79
CA VAL A 121 5.94 -5.42 6.91
C VAL A 121 5.43 -5.55 8.34
N TYR A 122 4.10 -5.60 8.48
CA TYR A 122 3.38 -5.87 9.71
C TYR A 122 2.55 -7.14 9.57
N THR A 123 2.31 -7.81 10.68
CA THR A 123 1.43 -8.98 10.75
C THR A 123 0.33 -8.77 11.79
N ILE A 124 -0.88 -9.24 11.50
CA ILE A 124 -1.99 -9.35 12.47
C ILE A 124 -2.36 -10.82 12.60
N SER A 125 -2.22 -11.40 13.78
CA SER A 125 -2.44 -12.82 14.09
C SER A 125 -3.84 -13.09 14.68
N THR A 126 -4.86 -12.48 14.09
CA THR A 126 -6.27 -12.77 14.38
C THR A 126 -7.15 -12.47 13.16
N THR A 127 -8.24 -13.23 13.02
CA THR A 127 -9.33 -12.96 12.07
C THR A 127 -10.64 -12.59 12.77
N GLU A 128 -10.62 -12.47 14.11
CA GLU A 128 -11.77 -11.97 14.86
C GLU A 128 -12.03 -10.50 14.48
N MET A 129 -13.24 -10.20 13.99
CA MET A 129 -13.53 -8.94 13.32
C MET A 129 -13.26 -7.69 14.16
N ARG A 130 -13.62 -7.69 15.45
CA ARG A 130 -13.43 -6.52 16.32
C ARG A 130 -11.95 -6.14 16.50
N PRO A 131 -11.05 -7.03 17.00
CA PRO A 131 -9.63 -6.69 17.10
C PRO A 131 -9.00 -6.47 15.72
N LEU A 132 -9.47 -7.16 14.68
CA LEU A 132 -8.97 -6.97 13.32
C LEU A 132 -9.26 -5.55 12.82
N LEU A 133 -10.50 -5.06 12.95
CA LEU A 133 -10.88 -3.68 12.58
C LEU A 133 -10.11 -2.64 13.39
N HIS A 134 -9.89 -2.88 14.68
CA HIS A 134 -9.08 -1.98 15.52
C HIS A 134 -7.64 -1.86 14.97
N LEU A 135 -6.96 -2.99 14.76
CA LEU A 135 -5.56 -3.00 14.33
C LEU A 135 -5.39 -2.51 12.88
N VAL A 136 -6.29 -2.89 11.97
CA VAL A 136 -6.32 -2.38 10.60
C VAL A 136 -6.59 -0.88 10.60
N GLY A 137 -7.57 -0.43 11.38
CA GLY A 137 -7.90 0.99 11.45
C GLY A 137 -6.77 1.84 11.99
N ARG A 138 -5.98 1.32 12.94
CA ARG A 138 -4.75 1.96 13.40
C ARG A 138 -3.67 1.96 12.33
N HIS A 139 -3.48 0.86 11.60
CA HIS A 139 -2.47 0.75 10.54
C HIS A 139 -2.71 1.77 9.41
N TYR A 140 -3.98 1.94 9.01
CA TYR A 140 -4.40 2.89 7.98
C TYR A 140 -4.71 4.31 8.51
N ASP A 141 -4.47 4.55 9.80
CA ASP A 141 -4.78 5.82 10.47
C ASP A 141 -6.20 6.34 10.19
N PHE A 142 -7.20 5.50 10.49
CA PHE A 142 -8.59 5.78 10.16
C PHE A 142 -9.05 7.15 10.66
N SER A 143 -9.74 7.88 9.77
CA SER A 143 -10.44 9.11 10.13
C SER A 143 -11.63 8.82 11.06
N ALA A 144 -12.11 9.82 11.80
CA ALA A 144 -13.34 9.70 12.59
C ALA A 144 -14.55 9.20 11.78
N LYS A 145 -14.65 9.62 10.51
CA LYS A 145 -15.71 9.17 9.60
C LYS A 145 -15.56 7.68 9.31
N SER A 146 -14.34 7.24 9.01
CA SER A 146 -14.04 5.84 8.72
C SER A 146 -14.34 4.96 9.92
N TRP A 147 -13.88 5.34 11.13
CA TRP A 147 -14.22 4.62 12.36
C TRP A 147 -15.73 4.43 12.55
N LYS A 148 -16.52 5.50 12.35
CA LYS A 148 -17.99 5.43 12.43
C LYS A 148 -18.58 4.51 11.36
N GLN A 149 -18.13 4.65 10.12
CA GLN A 149 -18.60 3.83 8.99
C GLN A 149 -18.33 2.34 9.23
N PHE A 150 -17.10 1.96 9.59
CA PHE A 150 -16.77 0.56 9.86
C PHE A 150 -17.49 0.03 11.09
N ALA A 151 -17.65 0.82 12.15
CA ALA A 151 -18.47 0.41 13.30
C ALA A 151 -19.91 0.09 12.89
N GLU A 152 -20.55 0.96 12.09
CA GLU A 152 -21.91 0.76 11.60
C GLU A 152 -22.02 -0.47 10.69
N THR A 153 -21.13 -0.61 9.69
CA THR A 153 -21.12 -1.73 8.73
C THR A 153 -21.00 -3.09 9.42
N TYR A 154 -20.21 -3.17 10.50
CA TYR A 154 -19.93 -4.42 11.20
C TYR A 154 -20.70 -4.58 12.52
N GLY A 155 -21.61 -3.66 12.85
CA GLY A 155 -22.50 -3.77 14.02
C GLY A 155 -21.80 -3.59 15.37
N PHE A 156 -20.74 -2.79 15.43
CA PHE A 156 -19.97 -2.50 16.64
C PHE A 156 -20.24 -1.08 17.17
N ASP A 157 -20.00 -0.87 18.47
CA ASP A 157 -19.85 0.49 19.00
C ASP A 157 -18.47 1.02 18.57
N VAL A 158 -18.38 2.28 18.12
CA VAL A 158 -17.13 2.89 17.66
C VAL A 158 -16.02 2.78 18.71
N ARG A 159 -16.35 2.88 19.99
CA ARG A 159 -15.37 2.77 21.10
C ARG A 159 -14.83 1.35 21.25
N SER A 160 -15.57 0.33 20.83
CA SER A 160 -15.10 -1.06 20.90
C SER A 160 -14.03 -1.40 19.86
N ILE A 161 -14.02 -0.68 18.73
CA ILE A 161 -13.03 -0.83 17.65
C ILE A 161 -12.01 0.32 17.59
N ASN A 162 -12.27 1.45 18.24
CA ASN A 162 -11.34 2.56 18.43
C ASN A 162 -11.29 3.01 19.91
N PRO A 163 -10.77 2.14 20.80
CA PRO A 163 -10.78 2.40 22.23
C PRO A 163 -9.88 3.56 22.65
N GLU A 164 -8.83 3.87 21.88
CA GLU A 164 -7.93 4.99 22.12
C GLU A 164 -8.47 6.33 21.58
N ASN A 165 -9.64 6.32 20.93
CA ASN A 165 -10.24 7.50 20.31
C ASN A 165 -9.30 8.19 19.29
N ILE A 166 -8.52 7.39 18.55
CA ILE A 166 -7.62 7.84 17.49
C ILE A 166 -8.42 8.65 16.49
N ASN A 167 -7.92 9.85 16.16
CA ASN A 167 -8.53 10.78 15.23
C ASN A 167 -9.98 11.17 15.54
N MET A 168 -10.46 10.96 16.78
CA MET A 168 -11.79 11.39 17.20
C MET A 168 -11.76 12.80 17.79
N PRO A 169 -12.76 13.65 17.46
CA PRO A 169 -12.95 14.95 18.08
C PRO A 169 -13.05 14.85 19.60
N TRP A 170 -12.57 15.88 20.31
CA TRP A 170 -12.50 15.90 21.77
C TRP A 170 -13.86 15.63 22.47
N TYR A 171 -14.98 16.06 21.88
CA TYR A 171 -16.32 15.87 22.44
C TYR A 171 -16.88 14.45 22.24
N HIS A 172 -16.19 13.61 21.48
CA HIS A 172 -16.47 12.17 21.39
C HIS A 172 -15.57 11.34 22.31
N ARG A 173 -14.59 11.95 22.99
CA ARG A 173 -13.69 11.27 23.92
C ARG A 173 -14.38 11.14 25.27
N SER A 174 -14.55 9.90 25.75
CA SER A 174 -14.93 9.68 27.16
C SER A 174 -13.71 9.94 28.06
N PRO A 175 -13.85 10.57 29.24
CA PRO A 175 -12.74 10.81 30.19
C PRO A 175 -12.12 9.56 30.84
N GLN A 176 -12.35 8.34 30.34
CA GLN A 176 -12.03 7.12 31.09
C GLN A 176 -10.89 6.34 30.45
N GLU A 177 -9.66 6.71 30.84
CA GLU A 177 -8.40 5.99 30.55
C GLU A 177 -8.39 4.53 31.08
N ASN A 178 -9.40 4.11 31.86
CA ASN A 178 -9.56 2.77 32.43
C ASN A 178 -10.89 2.10 32.07
N SER A 179 -11.51 2.48 30.96
CA SER A 179 -12.72 1.79 30.47
C SER A 179 -12.41 0.35 30.07
N GLU A 180 -13.41 -0.54 30.12
CA GLU A 180 -13.25 -1.94 29.70
C GLU A 180 -12.79 -2.02 28.23
N GLU A 181 -13.25 -1.08 27.40
CA GLU A 181 -12.86 -0.93 26.01
C GLU A 181 -11.38 -0.57 25.87
N ALA A 182 -10.86 0.39 26.66
CA ALA A 182 -9.44 0.73 26.66
C ALA A 182 -8.55 -0.45 27.06
N ILE A 183 -8.97 -1.22 28.08
CA ILE A 183 -8.27 -2.44 28.50
C ILE A 183 -8.31 -3.49 27.39
N GLN A 184 -9.45 -3.63 26.70
CA GLN A 184 -9.60 -4.58 25.61
C GLN A 184 -8.79 -4.18 24.37
N GLY A 185 -8.74 -2.89 24.04
CA GLY A 185 -7.88 -2.35 22.99
C GLY A 185 -6.41 -2.62 23.23
N ALA A 186 -5.94 -2.39 24.46
CA ALA A 186 -4.57 -2.70 24.84
C ALA A 186 -4.22 -4.19 24.64
N LYS A 187 -5.17 -5.10 24.86
CA LYS A 187 -4.98 -6.54 24.60
C LYS A 187 -4.87 -6.87 23.12
N ASP A 188 -5.43 -6.05 22.22
CA ASP A 188 -5.42 -6.34 20.79
C ASP A 188 -4.01 -6.25 20.21
N PHE A 189 -3.14 -5.41 20.78
CA PHE A 189 -1.75 -5.30 20.35
C PHE A 189 -0.97 -6.62 20.48
N GLN A 190 -1.44 -7.58 21.29
CA GLN A 190 -0.85 -8.91 21.33
C GLN A 190 -0.93 -9.64 19.97
N TYR A 191 -1.87 -9.24 19.10
CA TYR A 191 -2.04 -9.83 17.78
C TYR A 191 -1.19 -9.16 16.71
N MET A 192 -0.71 -7.92 16.93
CA MET A 192 0.06 -7.19 15.93
C MET A 192 1.56 -7.34 16.18
N THR A 193 2.33 -7.55 15.13
CA THR A 193 3.79 -7.64 15.21
C THR A 193 4.43 -6.93 14.01
N THR A 194 5.49 -6.18 14.26
CA THR A 194 6.31 -5.57 13.21
C THR A 194 7.40 -6.56 12.82
N ILE A 195 7.44 -6.94 11.54
CA ILE A 195 8.46 -7.86 11.00
C ILE A 195 9.64 -7.09 10.44
N ARG A 196 9.37 -5.97 9.74
CA ARG A 196 10.37 -5.04 9.24
C ARG A 196 9.87 -3.61 9.36
N GLU A 197 10.72 -2.73 9.89
CA GLU A 197 10.50 -1.28 9.94
C GLU A 197 11.13 -0.61 8.71
N PRO A 198 10.66 0.59 8.30
CA PRO A 198 11.37 1.36 7.29
C PRO A 198 12.78 1.68 7.78
N ASP A 199 13.77 1.64 6.88
CA ASP A 199 15.12 2.09 7.21
C ASP A 199 15.05 3.51 7.77
N PRO A 200 15.76 3.79 8.87
CA PRO A 200 15.80 5.14 9.41
C PRO A 200 16.31 6.08 8.33
N ILE A 201 15.55 7.13 8.03
CA ILE A 201 16.00 8.19 7.15
C ILE A 201 17.31 8.70 7.78
N PRO A 202 18.46 8.64 7.08
CA PRO A 202 19.69 9.18 7.63
C PRO A 202 19.42 10.63 8.03
N PRO A 203 19.86 11.08 9.21
CA PRO A 203 19.69 12.46 9.62
C PRO A 203 20.16 13.34 8.46
N LEU A 204 19.33 14.31 8.06
CA LEU A 204 19.72 15.30 7.07
C LEU A 204 21.04 15.89 7.58
N GLU A 205 22.14 15.57 6.91
CA GLU A 205 23.40 16.25 7.17
C GLU A 205 23.09 17.72 6.98
N ASP A 206 23.29 18.48 8.06
CA ASP A 206 23.11 19.91 8.07
C ASP A 206 24.09 20.44 7.01
N ILE A 207 23.56 20.79 5.83
CA ILE A 207 24.29 21.49 4.76
C ILE A 207 24.58 22.92 5.23
N ASN A 208 25.29 23.01 6.35
CA ASN A 208 25.98 24.18 6.84
C ASN A 208 27.45 24.07 6.42
N GLU A 209 27.67 24.07 5.12
CA GLU A 209 28.92 24.57 4.57
C GLU A 209 28.62 25.29 3.27
N PHE A 210 28.11 26.52 3.41
CA PHE A 210 28.21 27.54 2.38
C PHE A 210 29.70 27.90 2.26
N ASP A 211 30.48 27.02 1.61
CA ASP A 211 31.87 27.33 1.25
C ASP A 211 31.84 28.41 0.17
N ARG A 212 31.85 29.66 0.64
CA ARG A 212 32.06 30.87 -0.15
C ARG A 212 33.55 31.00 -0.49
N SER A 213 34.14 30.00 -1.12
CA SER A 213 35.48 30.11 -1.72
C SER A 213 35.79 28.94 -2.65
N GLY A 214 35.21 28.97 -3.84
CA GLY A 214 35.65 28.09 -4.93
C GLY A 214 35.57 28.81 -6.27
N GLU A 215 36.69 29.38 -6.74
CA GLU A 215 36.89 29.65 -8.16
C GLU A 215 36.68 28.33 -8.91
N ILE A 216 35.66 28.29 -9.76
CA ILE A 216 35.32 27.12 -10.57
C ILE A 216 36.36 27.06 -11.70
N ASN A 217 37.38 26.20 -11.55
CA ASN A 217 38.25 25.81 -12.64
C ASN A 217 37.58 24.65 -13.39
N LEU A 218 36.97 24.95 -14.54
CA LEU A 218 36.39 23.95 -15.43
C LEU A 218 37.47 23.47 -16.41
N ASP A 219 38.12 22.35 -16.09
CA ASP A 219 38.84 21.60 -17.11
C ASP A 219 37.82 20.81 -17.97
N PRO A 220 37.96 20.80 -19.30
CA PRO A 220 36.99 20.16 -20.19
C PRO A 220 37.10 18.63 -20.17
N ILE A 221 35.93 18.00 -20.07
CA ILE A 221 35.68 16.55 -20.13
C ILE A 221 35.88 16.05 -21.57
N GLN A 222 36.63 14.97 -21.74
CA GLN A 222 36.73 14.25 -23.02
C GLN A 222 35.52 13.31 -23.22
N GLU A 223 34.89 13.43 -24.38
CA GLU A 223 33.88 12.50 -24.90
C GLU A 223 34.49 11.11 -25.17
N SER A 224 33.73 10.05 -24.91
CA SER A 224 33.89 8.78 -25.62
C SER A 224 32.55 8.11 -25.90
N GLU A 225 32.54 7.43 -27.03
CA GLU A 225 31.45 6.99 -27.91
C GLU A 225 30.79 5.64 -27.55
N VAL A 226 29.47 5.59 -27.77
CA VAL A 226 28.57 4.61 -28.47
C VAL A 226 28.53 3.07 -28.15
N VAL A 227 27.34 2.52 -28.44
CA VAL A 227 26.90 1.15 -28.89
C VAL A 227 26.60 0.13 -27.76
N ASP A 228 25.61 -0.78 -27.74
CA ASP A 228 24.68 -1.38 -28.74
C ASP A 228 23.47 -2.11 -28.09
N GLU A 229 22.52 -2.51 -28.94
CA GLU A 229 21.29 -3.31 -28.82
C GLU A 229 21.37 -4.67 -28.10
N ASN A 230 20.29 -5.08 -27.40
CA ASN A 230 19.53 -6.32 -27.70
C ASN A 230 18.36 -6.59 -26.73
N ALA A 231 17.21 -7.00 -27.30
CA ALA A 231 16.08 -7.67 -26.65
C ALA A 231 16.27 -9.21 -26.68
N PRO A 232 15.50 -9.99 -25.89
CA PRO A 232 14.38 -10.74 -26.52
C PRO A 232 13.13 -11.00 -25.63
N GLU A 233 12.08 -11.43 -26.32
CA GLU A 233 10.74 -11.87 -25.89
C GLU A 233 10.73 -13.30 -25.29
N GLU A 234 9.76 -13.65 -24.43
CA GLU A 234 9.24 -15.04 -24.31
C GLU A 234 7.79 -15.12 -23.76
N GLU A 235 7.07 -16.14 -24.24
CA GLU A 235 5.63 -16.36 -24.18
C GLU A 235 5.09 -17.14 -22.96
N ALA A 236 3.80 -16.88 -22.70
CA ALA A 236 2.68 -17.71 -22.24
C ALA A 236 2.91 -18.97 -21.35
N SER A 237 2.22 -19.00 -20.21
CA SER A 237 1.93 -20.23 -19.45
C SER A 237 0.42 -20.39 -19.18
N GLU A 238 -0.01 -21.66 -19.17
CA GLU A 238 -1.41 -22.12 -19.17
C GLU A 238 -2.17 -21.85 -17.85
N GLU A 239 -3.44 -21.44 -17.99
CA GLU A 239 -4.37 -21.09 -16.91
C GLU A 239 -5.01 -22.34 -16.27
N ILE A 240 -4.86 -22.50 -14.93
CA ILE A 240 -5.69 -23.41 -14.13
C ILE A 240 -6.70 -22.55 -13.35
N ILE A 241 -7.99 -22.71 -13.67
CA ILE A 241 -9.10 -21.92 -13.12
C ILE A 241 -9.56 -22.55 -11.79
N LEU A 242 -9.50 -21.76 -10.72
CA LEU A 242 -10.12 -22.04 -9.43
C LEU A 242 -11.23 -21.00 -9.20
N GLU A 243 -12.49 -21.44 -9.15
CA GLU A 243 -13.63 -20.58 -8.79
C GLU A 243 -13.47 -20.04 -7.36
N LEU A 244 -13.53 -18.71 -7.22
CA LEU A 244 -13.71 -17.99 -5.96
C LEU A 244 -15.03 -17.23 -6.02
N PRO A 245 -15.67 -16.96 -4.87
CA PRO A 245 -16.91 -16.20 -4.84
C PRO A 245 -16.70 -14.77 -5.38
N GLU A 246 -17.69 -14.30 -6.13
CA GLU A 246 -17.75 -12.94 -6.68
C GLU A 246 -17.98 -11.90 -5.57
N PRO A 247 -17.52 -10.65 -5.76
CA PRO A 247 -17.74 -9.59 -4.78
C PRO A 247 -19.24 -9.30 -4.59
N PRO A 248 -19.65 -8.87 -3.39
CA PRO A 248 -21.04 -8.46 -3.16
C PRO A 248 -21.39 -7.26 -4.06
N PRO A 249 -22.64 -7.17 -4.54
CA PRO A 249 -23.06 -6.09 -5.40
C PRO A 249 -22.87 -4.73 -4.70
N ALA A 250 -22.31 -3.77 -5.43
CA ALA A 250 -22.19 -2.40 -4.98
C ALA A 250 -23.58 -1.87 -4.59
N VAL A 251 -23.72 -1.43 -3.34
CA VAL A 251 -24.94 -0.73 -2.89
C VAL A 251 -24.92 0.65 -3.54
N ILE A 252 -25.54 0.76 -4.72
CA ILE A 252 -25.94 2.05 -5.27
C ILE A 252 -27.06 2.56 -4.38
N ARG A 253 -26.72 3.37 -3.36
CA ARG A 253 -27.72 4.17 -2.64
C ARG A 253 -28.26 5.18 -3.64
N GLY A 254 -29.42 4.86 -4.19
CA GLY A 254 -30.20 5.76 -5.03
C GLY A 254 -30.45 7.07 -4.30
N GLU A 255 -30.18 8.16 -5.02
CA GLU A 255 -30.80 9.45 -4.73
C GLU A 255 -32.32 9.27 -4.88
N GLY A 256 -33.04 9.40 -3.76
CA GLY A 256 -34.50 9.44 -3.71
C GLY A 256 -34.88 10.38 -2.59
N SER A 257 -35.02 11.67 -2.92
CA SER A 257 -36.29 12.34 -3.19
C SER A 257 -36.90 12.92 -1.91
N ILE A 258 -36.76 14.24 -1.82
CA ILE A 258 -37.48 15.09 -0.87
C ILE A 258 -38.92 15.16 -1.39
N GLU A 259 -39.86 14.51 -0.72
CA GLU A 259 -41.29 14.81 -0.88
C GLU A 259 -41.97 14.94 0.49
N ASP A 260 -42.41 16.18 0.70
CA ASP A 260 -43.66 16.63 1.31
C ASP A 260 -43.97 16.57 2.81
N VAL A 261 -43.92 17.80 3.33
CA VAL A 261 -44.72 18.44 4.37
C VAL A 261 -46.24 18.17 4.21
N GLN A 262 -46.95 18.20 5.36
CA GLN A 262 -48.41 18.21 5.61
C GLN A 262 -48.99 16.81 5.96
N SER A 263 -49.64 16.55 7.10
CA SER A 263 -50.26 17.38 8.15
C SER A 263 -50.17 16.67 9.51
#